data_AF-A0A531KCC3-F1
#
_entry.id   AF-A0A531KCC3-F1
#
_cell.length_a   1.000
_cell.length_b   1.000
_cell.length_c   1.000
_cell.angle_alpha   90.00
_cell.angle_beta   90.00
_cell.angle_gamma   90.00
#
_symmetry.space_group_name_H-M   'P 1'
#
loop_
_entity.id
_entity.type
_entity.pdbx_description
1 polymer ?
#
loop_
_entity_poly.entity_id
_entity_poly.type
_entity_poly.pdbx_seq_one_letter_code
_entity_poly.pdbx_strand_id
1 'polypeptide(L)'
;FTEVGRVILAVRRDRRPKGDWLIFKVSDTGIGMTSEQQERLFDAFTQADASTTRNYGGTGLGLSITRSFSRMIGGVVKVESELGKGSTFTMEIPAEFKKESSEQHPSEAVPLPPRDKAVLIIDDEPAARTVIASALAEAGLASFEA
;
A
#
# COMPACT_ATOMS: atom_id res chain seq x y z
N PHE A 1 11.07 -7.17 18.01
CA PHE A 1 12.45 -7.13 17.48
C PHE A 1 13.23 -8.29 18.08
N THR A 2 14.25 -8.79 17.38
CA THR A 2 14.97 -10.01 17.74
C THR A 2 16.47 -9.70 17.75
N GLU A 3 17.00 -9.23 18.88
CA GLU A 3 18.42 -8.85 19.02
C GLU A 3 19.35 -10.07 19.03
N VAL A 4 18.93 -11.15 19.69
CA VAL A 4 19.59 -12.46 19.66
C VAL A 4 18.54 -13.48 19.26
N GLY A 5 18.64 -13.98 18.04
CA GLY A 5 17.68 -14.93 17.48
C GLY A 5 17.75 -14.96 15.97
N ARG A 6 16.71 -15.49 15.34
CA ARG A 6 16.66 -15.67 13.88
C ARG A 6 15.41 -15.05 13.30
N VAL A 7 15.56 -14.52 12.09
CA VAL A 7 14.45 -14.13 11.21
C VAL A 7 14.52 -15.00 9.97
N ILE A 8 13.41 -15.61 9.59
CA ILE A 8 13.31 -16.52 8.45
C ILE A 8 12.26 -15.96 7.50
N LEU A 9 12.64 -15.80 6.23
CA LEU A 9 11.70 -15.60 5.14
C LEU A 9 11.49 -16.93 4.42
N ALA A 10 10.26 -17.42 4.41
CA ALA A 10 9.84 -18.53 3.57
C ALA A 10 8.85 -18.03 2.51
N VAL A 11 9.06 -18.42 1.26
CA VAL A 11 8.17 -18.07 0.16
C VAL A 11 7.72 -19.34 -0.51
N ARG A 12 6.41 -19.49 -0.71
CA ARG A 12 5.84 -20.61 -1.48
C ARG A 12 4.78 -20.13 -2.44
N ARG A 13 4.62 -20.87 -3.53
CA ARG A 13 3.50 -20.73 -4.45
C ARG A 13 2.39 -21.71 -4.05
N ASP A 14 1.18 -21.20 -3.92
CA ASP A 14 -0.02 -21.92 -3.57
C ASP A 14 -0.92 -22.00 -4.81
N ARG A 15 -0.97 -23.18 -5.43
CA ARG A 15 -1.77 -23.35 -6.65
C ARG A 15 -3.24 -23.52 -6.29
N ARG A 16 -4.10 -22.59 -6.70
CA ARG A 16 -5.54 -22.62 -6.41
C ARG A 16 -6.35 -22.65 -7.71
N PRO A 17 -7.56 -23.26 -7.71
CA PRO A 17 -8.39 -23.33 -8.93
C PRO A 17 -8.73 -21.99 -9.57
N LYS A 18 -8.79 -20.90 -8.79
CA LYS A 18 -9.14 -19.54 -9.25
C LYS A 18 -7.93 -18.63 -9.53
N GLY A 19 -6.74 -19.22 -9.63
CA GLY A 19 -5.48 -18.49 -9.83
C GLY A 19 -4.50 -18.75 -8.68
N ASP A 20 -3.22 -18.76 -9.01
CA ASP A 20 -2.16 -19.05 -8.05
C ASP A 20 -1.91 -17.88 -7.09
N TRP A 21 -1.43 -18.20 -5.90
CA TRP A 21 -1.06 -17.22 -4.87
C TRP A 21 0.40 -17.39 -4.47
N LEU A 22 1.06 -16.30 -4.10
CA LEU A 22 2.35 -16.30 -3.44
C LEU A 22 2.14 -16.04 -1.95
N ILE A 23 2.76 -16.87 -1.13
CA ILE A 23 2.64 -16.81 0.33
C ILE A 23 4.03 -16.59 0.90
N PHE A 24 4.22 -15.41 1.48
CA PHE A 24 5.42 -14.98 2.17
C PHE A 24 5.18 -15.14 3.66
N LYS A 25 6.07 -15.84 4.35
CA LYS A 25 6.08 -15.98 5.80
C LYS A 25 7.39 -15.41 6.34
N VAL A 26 7.29 -14.37 7.17
CA VAL A 26 8.41 -13.80 7.92
C VAL A 26 8.24 -14.22 9.38
N SER A 27 9.09 -15.12 9.85
CA SER A 27 9.05 -15.63 11.22
C SER A 27 10.28 -15.16 11.99
N ASP A 28 10.07 -14.60 13.17
CA ASP A 28 11.13 -14.21 14.10
C ASP A 28 11.01 -14.94 15.44
N THR A 29 12.10 -14.99 16.20
CA THR A 29 12.14 -15.56 17.56
C THR A 29 12.26 -14.48 18.65
N GLY A 30 11.69 -13.30 18.40
CA GLY A 30 11.77 -12.15 19.30
C GLY A 30 10.79 -12.25 20.47
N ILE A 31 10.51 -11.11 21.10
CA ILE A 31 9.67 -11.02 22.30
C ILE A 31 8.21 -11.43 22.09
N GLY A 32 7.74 -11.57 20.86
CA GLY A 32 6.33 -11.82 20.57
C GLY A 32 5.40 -10.68 21.01
N MET A 33 4.10 -10.98 21.08
CA MET A 33 3.03 -10.00 21.32
C MET A 33 1.86 -10.67 22.03
N THR A 34 1.13 -9.91 22.85
CA THR A 34 -0.17 -10.32 23.41
C THR A 34 -1.28 -10.28 22.34
N SER A 35 -2.45 -10.86 22.63
CA SER A 35 -3.60 -10.78 21.72
C SER A 35 -4.05 -9.33 21.48
N GLU A 36 -4.09 -8.50 22.53
CA GLU A 36 -4.47 -7.08 22.41
C GLU A 36 -3.48 -6.29 21.53
N GLN A 37 -2.18 -6.59 21.64
CA GLN A 37 -1.16 -5.98 20.77
C GLN A 37 -1.32 -6.42 19.32
N GLN A 38 -1.69 -7.69 19.07
CA GLN A 38 -1.93 -8.21 17.71
C GLN A 38 -3.14 -7.55 17.04
N GLU A 39 -4.23 -7.31 17.78
CA GLU A 39 -5.43 -6.66 17.25
C GLU A 39 -5.14 -5.24 16.76
N ARG A 40 -4.30 -4.52 17.51
CA ARG A 40 -3.95 -3.13 17.22
C ARG A 40 -2.73 -2.95 16.31
N LEU A 41 -2.05 -4.04 15.95
CA LEU A 41 -0.73 -4.04 15.31
C LEU A 41 -0.69 -3.33 13.95
N PHE A 42 -1.80 -3.36 13.22
CA PHE A 42 -1.88 -2.80 11.87
C PHE A 42 -2.53 -1.42 11.82
N ASP A 43 -2.97 -0.90 12.96
CA ASP A 43 -3.55 0.43 13.03
C ASP A 43 -2.45 1.47 12.92
N ALA A 44 -2.71 2.51 12.13
CA ALA A 44 -1.73 3.55 11.90
C ALA A 44 -1.44 4.26 13.23
N PHE A 45 -0.16 4.51 13.51
CA PHE A 45 0.31 5.18 14.72
C PHE A 45 0.06 4.41 16.03
N THR A 46 -0.42 3.16 15.98
CA THR A 46 -0.60 2.38 17.19
C THR A 46 0.73 1.78 17.63
N GLN A 47 1.36 2.43 18.59
CA GLN A 47 2.54 1.94 19.28
C GLN A 47 2.10 1.11 20.48
N ALA A 48 2.50 -0.16 20.52
CA ALA A 48 2.09 -1.13 21.54
C ALA A 48 2.54 -0.78 22.97
N ASP A 49 3.41 0.22 23.16
CA ASP A 49 3.65 0.90 24.43
C ASP A 49 4.67 2.04 24.24
N ALA A 50 4.51 3.16 24.95
CA ALA A 50 5.49 4.28 24.95
C ALA A 50 6.89 3.88 25.46
N SER A 51 7.01 2.73 26.13
CA SER A 51 8.29 2.16 26.58
C SER A 51 9.08 1.47 25.46
N THR A 52 8.40 0.94 24.43
CA THR A 52 9.04 0.24 23.32
C THR A 52 9.71 1.18 22.31
N THR A 53 9.18 2.41 22.18
CA THR A 53 9.74 3.48 21.33
C THR A 53 11.13 3.92 21.78
N ARG A 54 11.44 3.80 23.08
CA ARG A 54 12.71 4.24 23.66
C ARG A 54 13.86 3.26 23.43
N ASN A 55 13.55 1.98 23.21
CA ASN A 55 14.55 0.92 23.03
C ASN A 55 14.64 0.40 21.58
N TYR A 56 13.57 0.49 20.78
CA TYR A 56 13.49 -0.27 19.52
C TYR A 56 13.02 0.50 18.28
N GLY A 57 12.85 1.83 18.35
CA GLY A 57 12.76 2.76 17.20
C GLY A 57 11.80 2.40 16.05
N GLY A 58 10.72 3.17 15.88
CA GLY A 58 9.87 3.07 14.68
C GLY A 58 8.63 3.95 14.77
N THR A 59 8.20 4.52 13.63
CA THR A 59 7.00 5.38 13.55
C THR A 59 5.68 4.62 13.70
N GLY A 60 5.73 3.27 13.77
CA GLY A 60 4.53 2.42 13.75
C GLY A 60 3.83 2.35 12.39
N LEU A 61 4.42 2.93 11.33
CA LEU A 61 3.79 3.00 10.01
C LEU A 61 4.06 1.78 9.12
N GLY A 62 5.13 1.03 9.36
CA GLY A 62 5.57 -0.02 8.44
C GLY A 62 4.50 -1.08 8.16
N LEU A 63 3.80 -1.55 9.20
CA LEU A 63 2.78 -2.60 9.07
C LEU A 63 1.45 -2.09 8.53
N SER A 64 1.06 -0.85 8.86
CA SER A 64 -0.15 -0.24 8.29
C SER A 64 0.02 0.01 6.78
N ILE A 65 1.20 0.48 6.35
CA ILE A 65 1.57 0.62 4.94
C ILE A 65 1.61 -0.75 4.25
N THR A 66 2.24 -1.75 4.87
CA THR A 66 2.31 -3.12 4.31
C THR A 66 0.90 -3.70 4.10
N ARG A 67 -0.02 -3.52 5.06
CA ARG A 67 -1.42 -3.93 4.93
C ARG A 67 -2.13 -3.18 3.79
N SER A 68 -1.87 -1.88 3.65
CA SER A 68 -2.44 -1.07 2.56
C SER A 68 -1.99 -1.56 1.19
N PHE A 69 -0.68 -1.72 0.98
CA PHE A 69 -0.14 -2.22 -0.28
C PHE A 69 -0.61 -3.63 -0.60
N SER A 70 -0.60 -4.53 0.38
CA SER A 70 -1.10 -5.89 0.18
C SER A 70 -2.56 -5.89 -0.28
N ARG A 71 -3.43 -5.04 0.30
CA ARG A 71 -4.83 -4.92 -0.14
C ARG A 71 -4.95 -4.34 -1.55
N MET A 72 -4.15 -3.33 -1.89
CA MET A 72 -4.15 -2.70 -3.21
C MET A 72 -3.84 -3.69 -4.34
N ILE A 73 -2.99 -4.69 -4.07
CA ILE A 73 -2.66 -5.76 -5.02
C ILE A 73 -3.56 -7.00 -4.89
N GLY A 74 -4.71 -6.88 -4.20
CA GLY A 74 -5.68 -7.98 -4.03
C GLY A 74 -5.26 -9.06 -3.05
N GLY A 75 -4.29 -8.77 -2.19
CA GLY A 75 -3.78 -9.68 -1.16
C GLY A 75 -4.27 -9.38 0.25
N VAL A 76 -3.68 -10.10 1.21
CA VAL A 76 -3.94 -9.96 2.64
C VAL A 76 -2.66 -10.19 3.45
N VAL A 77 -2.56 -9.53 4.61
CA VAL A 77 -1.52 -9.76 5.61
C VAL A 77 -2.17 -10.22 6.91
N LYS A 78 -1.58 -11.23 7.54
CA LYS A 78 -1.97 -11.81 8.83
C LYS A 78 -0.75 -11.89 9.74
N VAL A 79 -1.01 -11.94 11.05
CA VAL A 79 0.03 -12.17 12.07
C VAL A 79 -0.42 -13.27 13.00
N GLU A 80 0.51 -14.13 13.38
CA GLU A 80 0.38 -15.10 14.47
C GLU A 80 1.55 -14.84 15.41
N SER A 81 1.30 -14.62 16.70
CA SER A 81 2.36 -14.31 17.65
C SER A 81 2.02 -14.80 19.05
N GLU A 82 3.05 -15.17 19.80
CA GLU A 82 2.93 -15.54 21.22
C GLU A 82 4.04 -14.86 22.02
N LEU A 83 3.67 -14.24 23.14
CA LEU A 83 4.61 -13.53 24.01
C LEU A 83 5.74 -14.48 24.47
N GLY A 84 6.98 -14.07 24.25
CA GLY A 84 8.20 -14.84 24.55
C GLY A 84 8.59 -15.89 23.51
N LYS A 85 7.78 -16.14 22.47
CA LYS A 85 8.08 -17.14 21.42
C LYS A 85 8.35 -16.55 20.04
N GLY A 86 8.07 -15.27 19.85
CA GLY A 86 8.24 -14.56 18.58
C GLY A 86 6.94 -14.44 17.79
N SER A 87 7.09 -14.06 16.52
CA SER A 87 5.97 -13.72 15.64
C SER A 87 6.16 -14.28 14.24
N THR A 88 5.06 -14.58 13.56
CA THR A 88 5.03 -14.95 12.15
C THR A 88 4.05 -14.07 11.40
N PHE A 89 4.56 -13.29 10.46
CA PHE A 89 3.79 -12.47 9.55
C PHE A 89 3.58 -13.24 8.25
N THR A 90 2.34 -13.41 7.83
CA THR A 90 1.99 -14.09 6.58
C THR A 90 1.35 -13.10 5.62
N MET A 91 1.99 -12.86 4.48
CA MET A 91 1.43 -12.09 3.37
C MET A 91 1.05 -13.04 2.24
N GLU A 92 -0.21 -13.01 1.83
CA GLU A 92 -0.75 -13.78 0.71
C GLU A 92 -1.14 -12.79 -0.39
N ILE A 93 -0.58 -12.95 -1.59
CA ILE A 93 -0.89 -12.10 -2.75
C ILE A 93 -1.17 -12.97 -3.99
N PRO A 94 -2.01 -12.53 -4.93
CA PRO A 94 -2.14 -13.18 -6.23
C PRO A 94 -0.78 -13.27 -6.93
N ALA A 95 -0.46 -14.44 -7.52
CA ALA A 95 0.77 -14.62 -8.29
C ALA A 95 0.72 -13.91 -9.66
N GLU A 96 -0.50 -13.62 -10.13
CA GLU A 96 -0.76 -12.88 -11.35
C GLU A 96 -1.57 -11.63 -10.98
N PHE A 97 -1.01 -10.46 -11.24
CA PHE A 97 -1.74 -9.21 -11.11
C PHE A 97 -2.49 -8.95 -12.42
N LYS A 98 -3.79 -9.29 -12.43
CA LYS A 98 -4.69 -8.77 -13.45
C LYS A 98 -5.07 -7.36 -13.00
N LYS A 99 -4.40 -6.36 -13.56
CA LYS A 99 -4.97 -5.01 -13.58
C LYS A 99 -6.36 -5.22 -14.15
N GLU A 100 -7.42 -4.89 -13.39
CA GLU A 100 -8.72 -4.74 -14.02
C GLU A 100 -8.42 -3.87 -15.24
N SER A 101 -8.63 -4.45 -16.42
CA SER A 101 -8.69 -3.63 -17.62
C SER A 101 -9.72 -2.61 -17.20
N SER A 102 -9.27 -1.40 -16.90
CA SER A 102 -10.13 -0.23 -16.84
C SER A 102 -11.05 -0.48 -17.99
N GLU A 103 -12.34 -0.70 -17.70
CA GLU A 103 -13.35 -0.64 -18.74
C GLU A 103 -12.89 0.51 -19.59
N GLN A 104 -12.70 0.23 -20.88
CA GLN A 104 -12.45 1.29 -21.83
C GLN A 104 -13.63 2.22 -21.62
N HIS A 105 -13.49 3.20 -20.73
CA HIS A 105 -14.18 4.45 -20.83
C HIS A 105 -13.94 4.75 -22.29
N PRO A 106 -14.98 4.81 -23.12
CA PRO A 106 -14.83 5.44 -24.40
C PRO A 106 -14.13 6.74 -24.03
N SER A 107 -12.87 6.87 -24.46
CA SER A 107 -12.28 8.18 -24.51
C SER A 107 -13.22 8.87 -25.47
N GLU A 108 -14.24 9.54 -24.92
CA GLU A 108 -14.86 10.65 -25.60
C GLU A 108 -13.64 11.51 -25.89
N ALA A 109 -13.18 11.41 -27.13
CA ALA A 109 -12.07 12.16 -27.62
C ALA A 109 -12.48 13.60 -27.38
N VAL A 110 -11.98 14.18 -26.29
CA VAL A 110 -12.18 15.59 -25.99
C VAL A 110 -11.69 16.28 -27.25
N PRO A 111 -12.56 16.99 -27.99
CA PRO A 111 -12.18 17.55 -29.27
C PRO A 111 -10.98 18.46 -29.03
N LEU A 112 -9.79 18.02 -29.45
CA LEU A 112 -8.58 18.80 -29.30
C LEU A 112 -8.77 20.05 -30.16
N PRO A 113 -8.68 21.27 -29.59
CA PRO A 113 -8.64 22.47 -30.38
C PRO A 113 -7.46 22.43 -31.35
N PRO A 114 -7.42 23.33 -32.35
CA PRO A 114 -6.24 23.54 -33.17
C PRO A 114 -4.98 23.59 -32.30
N ARG A 115 -3.93 22.87 -32.74
CA ARG A 115 -2.71 22.48 -31.98
C ARG A 115 -1.88 23.63 -31.41
N ASP A 116 -2.35 24.85 -31.53
CA ASP A 116 -1.50 26.02 -31.46
C ASP A 116 -1.57 26.69 -30.07
N LYS A 117 -2.54 26.32 -29.21
CA LYS A 117 -2.73 26.87 -27.84
C LYS A 117 -3.49 25.95 -26.84
N ALA A 118 -3.36 24.63 -26.91
CA ALA A 118 -4.06 23.70 -26.00
C ALA A 118 -3.10 23.03 -25.01
N VAL A 119 -3.44 23.05 -23.71
CA VAL A 119 -2.64 22.48 -22.60
C VAL A 119 -3.45 21.42 -21.85
N LEU A 120 -2.91 20.21 -21.70
CA LEU A 120 -3.51 19.16 -20.88
C LEU A 120 -2.96 19.22 -19.45
N ILE A 121 -3.83 19.33 -18.46
CA ILE A 121 -3.51 19.34 -17.03
C ILE A 121 -3.71 17.92 -16.48
N ILE A 122 -2.65 17.32 -15.96
CA ILE A 122 -2.68 16.01 -15.30
C ILE A 122 -2.14 16.20 -13.88
N ASP A 123 -3.04 16.14 -12.90
CA ASP A 123 -2.75 16.25 -11.47
C ASP A 123 -3.80 15.43 -10.70
N ASP A 124 -3.40 14.77 -9.63
CA ASP A 124 -4.27 13.93 -8.79
C ASP A 124 -5.06 14.74 -7.75
N GLU A 125 -4.72 16.02 -7.55
CA GLU A 125 -5.40 16.94 -6.63
C GLU A 125 -6.31 17.93 -7.40
N PRO A 126 -7.64 17.87 -7.22
CA PRO A 126 -8.59 18.75 -7.94
C PRO A 126 -8.34 20.26 -7.70
N ALA A 127 -7.88 20.62 -6.50
CA ALA A 127 -7.56 22.00 -6.17
C ALA A 127 -6.36 22.52 -6.98
N ALA A 128 -5.35 21.68 -7.20
CA ALA A 128 -4.19 22.02 -8.02
C ALA A 128 -4.58 22.22 -9.49
N ARG A 129 -5.43 21.35 -10.04
CA ARG A 129 -5.96 21.50 -11.41
C ARG A 129 -6.66 22.84 -11.61
N THR A 130 -7.49 23.24 -10.64
CA THR A 130 -8.23 24.51 -10.69
C THR A 130 -7.30 25.73 -10.75
N VAL A 131 -6.25 25.74 -9.92
CA VAL A 131 -5.25 26.83 -9.87
C VAL A 131 -4.47 26.90 -11.18
N ILE A 132 -4.04 25.76 -11.71
CA ILE A 132 -3.28 25.68 -12.97
C ILE A 132 -4.15 26.12 -14.15
N ALA A 133 -5.41 25.68 -14.21
CA ALA A 133 -6.35 26.09 -15.25
C ALA A 133 -6.57 27.61 -15.25
N SER A 134 -6.70 28.21 -14.07
CA SER A 134 -6.87 29.67 -13.92
C SER A 134 -5.65 30.44 -14.46
N ALA A 135 -4.43 30.00 -14.12
CA ALA A 135 -3.20 30.63 -14.59
C ALA A 135 -3.00 30.51 -16.12
N LEU A 136 -3.38 29.36 -16.70
CA LEU A 136 -3.33 29.13 -18.14
C LEU A 136 -4.35 30.00 -18.89
N ALA A 137 -5.54 30.19 -18.31
CA ALA A 137 -6.56 31.08 -18.86
C ALA A 137 -6.08 32.54 -18.86
N GLU A 138 -5.44 33.01 -17.79
CA GLU A 138 -4.83 34.35 -17.72
C GLU A 138 -3.72 34.54 -18.78
N ALA A 139 -2.98 33.47 -19.10
CA ALA A 139 -1.98 33.46 -20.16
C ALA A 139 -2.58 33.34 -21.59
N GLY A 140 -3.90 33.24 -21.73
CA GLY A 140 -4.59 33.10 -23.01
C GLY A 140 -4.42 31.73 -23.67
N LEU A 141 -4.16 30.70 -22.86
CA LEU A 141 -4.05 29.30 -23.28
C LEU A 141 -5.34 28.55 -22.92
N ALA A 142 -5.82 27.70 -23.84
CA ALA A 142 -6.94 26.81 -23.55
C ALA A 142 -6.40 25.59 -22.78
N SER A 143 -7.07 25.20 -21.69
CA SER A 143 -6.69 24.05 -20.87
C SER A 143 -7.75 22.96 -20.82
N PHE A 144 -7.32 21.72 -20.59
CA PHE A 144 -8.15 20.51 -20.48
C PHE A 144 -7.75 19.72 -19.25
N GLU A 145 -8.70 19.10 -18.56
CA GLU A 145 -8.45 18.20 -17.44
C GLU A 145 -8.63 16.75 -17.88
N ALA A 146 -7.77 15.86 -17.36
CA ALA A 146 -7.88 14.41 -17.50
C ALA A 146 -8.37 13.74 -16.21
#